data_AF-W4VA84-F1
#
_entry.id   AF-W4VA84-F1
#
_cell.length_a   1.000
_cell.length_b   1.000
_cell.length_c   1.000
_cell.angle_alpha   90.00
_cell.angle_beta   90.00
_cell.angle_gamma   90.00
#
_symmetry.space_group_name_H-M   'P 1'
#
loop_
_entity.id
_entity.type
_entity.pdbx_description
1 polymer ?
#
loop_
_entity_poly.entity_id
_entity_poly.type
_entity_poly.pdbx_seq_one_letter_code
_entity_poly.pdbx_strand_id
1 'polypeptide(L)'
;MKKISVFFSYLMIFCTLIVFNITGNLSFAAQNSSLAADEIKVFLNGLEIEFDVSPYIKNGRTMVPFRAIFEALGVDISWNGVNRTIMATNDTTQIYIEIGKAFAYVNGYKVNLDAEAEIVEGRTFVPLRFVSENAGADVSWDGAKRAVYISYVDQVRDLGEISYFRELEFSVDRWESKEEGKILTVYGKVNVESKILMIELYDDSRNYVSGIAEITGKDGEMNLYEAQIYLRSSFNPKTILVKTFGDSNKPVKVSQYNL
;
A
#
# COMPACT_ATOMS: atom_id res chain seq x y z
N MET A 1 -88.85 17.18 -13.05
CA MET A 1 -87.80 16.50 -12.27
C MET A 1 -87.07 15.37 -13.01
N LYS A 2 -87.67 14.65 -13.99
CA LYS A 2 -87.00 13.54 -14.71
C LYS A 2 -85.91 13.91 -15.73
N LYS A 3 -85.78 15.19 -16.16
CA LYS A 3 -84.76 15.59 -17.18
C LYS A 3 -83.39 15.94 -16.59
N ILE A 4 -83.31 16.25 -15.29
CA ILE A 4 -82.06 16.62 -14.60
C ILE A 4 -81.26 15.39 -14.16
N SER A 5 -81.93 14.27 -13.84
CA SER A 5 -81.24 13.02 -13.48
C SER A 5 -80.51 12.37 -14.65
N VAL A 6 -81.03 12.53 -15.87
CA VAL A 6 -80.41 11.99 -17.10
C VAL A 6 -79.14 12.78 -17.44
N PHE A 7 -79.15 14.10 -17.23
CA PHE A 7 -77.97 14.96 -17.48
C PHE A 7 -76.82 14.67 -16.51
N PHE A 8 -77.14 14.41 -15.23
CA PHE A 8 -76.14 13.97 -14.24
C PHE A 8 -75.56 12.59 -14.55
N SER A 9 -76.36 11.68 -15.12
CA SER A 9 -75.91 10.34 -15.51
C SER A 9 -74.92 10.37 -16.67
N TYR A 10 -75.12 11.25 -17.67
CA TYR A 10 -74.17 11.40 -18.79
C TYR A 10 -72.89 12.16 -18.40
N LEU A 11 -72.98 13.13 -17.48
CA LEU A 11 -71.82 13.84 -16.95
C LEU A 11 -70.90 12.92 -16.14
N MET A 12 -71.49 11.97 -15.39
CA MET A 12 -70.74 10.99 -14.61
C MET A 12 -70.07 9.92 -15.50
N ILE A 13 -70.71 9.52 -16.60
CA ILE A 13 -70.14 8.58 -17.60
C ILE A 13 -69.01 9.25 -18.42
N PHE A 14 -69.13 10.55 -18.69
CA PHE A 14 -68.07 11.32 -19.36
C PHE A 14 -66.84 11.54 -18.46
N CYS A 15 -67.04 11.72 -17.14
CA CYS A 15 -65.94 11.75 -16.17
C CYS A 15 -65.21 10.40 -16.05
N THR A 16 -65.91 9.25 -16.14
CA THR A 16 -65.25 7.93 -16.08
C THR A 16 -64.41 7.60 -17.32
N LEU A 17 -64.74 8.15 -18.50
CA LEU A 17 -63.97 7.92 -19.74
C LEU A 17 -62.69 8.77 -19.84
N ILE A 18 -62.62 9.89 -19.11
CA ILE A 18 -61.41 10.74 -19.03
C ILE A 18 -60.42 10.19 -17.99
N VAL A 19 -60.90 9.52 -16.94
CA VAL A 19 -60.02 8.90 -15.93
C VAL A 19 -59.38 7.58 -16.43
N PHE A 20 -59.96 6.93 -17.44
CA PHE A 20 -59.42 5.68 -18.01
C PHE A 20 -58.29 5.88 -19.04
N ASN A 21 -57.97 7.12 -19.43
CA ASN A 21 -56.82 7.43 -20.29
C ASN A 21 -55.58 7.91 -19.51
N ILE A 22 -55.63 7.87 -18.17
CA ILE A 22 -54.49 8.10 -17.27
C ILE A 22 -54.20 6.82 -16.47
N THR A 23 -54.30 5.65 -17.09
CA THR A 23 -53.35 4.58 -16.76
C THR A 23 -52.07 4.91 -17.51
N GLY A 24 -51.36 5.94 -17.00
CA GLY A 24 -50.04 6.27 -17.47
C GLY A 24 -49.22 4.99 -17.43
N ASN A 25 -48.62 4.66 -18.57
CA ASN A 25 -47.53 3.71 -18.63
C ASN A 25 -46.48 4.19 -17.62
N LEU A 26 -46.52 3.65 -16.40
CA LEU A 26 -45.36 3.54 -15.56
C LEU A 26 -44.43 2.56 -16.27
N SER A 27 -43.79 3.06 -17.33
CA SER A 27 -42.48 2.59 -17.68
C SER A 27 -41.64 2.86 -16.44
N PHE A 28 -41.51 1.84 -15.59
CA PHE A 28 -40.28 1.66 -14.87
C PHE A 28 -39.22 1.58 -15.96
N ALA A 29 -38.65 2.73 -16.33
CA ALA A 29 -37.28 2.76 -16.76
C ALA A 29 -36.57 2.07 -15.61
N ALA A 30 -36.22 0.79 -15.81
CA ALA A 30 -35.21 0.17 -15.00
C ALA A 30 -34.08 1.19 -15.05
N GLN A 31 -33.84 1.87 -13.91
CA GLN A 31 -32.54 2.43 -13.69
C GLN A 31 -31.65 1.20 -13.76
N ASN A 32 -31.11 0.94 -14.95
CA ASN A 32 -29.82 0.35 -15.07
C ASN A 32 -28.91 1.36 -14.36
N SER A 33 -28.91 1.33 -13.02
CA SER A 33 -27.66 1.38 -12.31
C SER A 33 -26.86 0.30 -13.01
N SER A 34 -26.07 0.69 -14.02
CA SER A 34 -24.83 0.00 -14.25
C SER A 34 -24.23 -0.03 -12.86
N LEU A 35 -24.30 -1.19 -12.21
CA LEU A 35 -23.38 -1.51 -11.13
C LEU A 35 -22.05 -1.15 -11.76
N ALA A 36 -21.49 0.02 -11.39
CA ALA A 36 -20.13 0.36 -11.73
C ALA A 36 -19.37 -0.89 -11.33
N ALA A 37 -18.84 -1.59 -12.32
CA ALA A 37 -18.42 -2.97 -12.15
C ALA A 37 -17.23 -2.99 -11.21
N ASP A 38 -17.50 -3.10 -9.91
CA ASP A 38 -16.67 -3.56 -8.82
C ASP A 38 -15.17 -3.28 -9.00
N GLU A 39 -14.85 -2.01 -9.25
CA GLU A 39 -13.49 -1.58 -9.55
C GLU A 39 -12.60 -1.77 -8.31
N ILE A 40 -11.38 -2.26 -8.53
CA ILE A 40 -10.40 -2.42 -7.47
C ILE A 40 -9.67 -1.10 -7.27
N LYS A 41 -9.85 -0.50 -6.10
CA LYS A 41 -9.17 0.75 -5.74
C LYS A 41 -7.85 0.46 -5.04
N VAL A 42 -6.86 1.32 -5.24
CA VAL A 42 -5.58 1.24 -4.52
C VAL A 42 -5.30 2.59 -3.89
N PHE A 43 -4.97 2.59 -2.61
CA PHE A 43 -4.65 3.77 -1.84
C PHE A 43 -3.21 3.69 -1.35
N LEU A 44 -2.41 4.74 -1.57
CA LEU A 44 -1.09 4.92 -0.99
C LEU A 44 -1.13 6.05 0.01
N ASN A 45 -0.79 5.76 1.27
CA ASN A 45 -0.82 6.73 2.37
C ASN A 45 -2.16 7.49 2.46
N GLY A 46 -3.27 6.79 2.16
CA GLY A 46 -4.63 7.33 2.16
C GLY A 46 -5.07 8.02 0.86
N LEU A 47 -4.16 8.24 -0.10
CA LEU A 47 -4.46 8.84 -1.40
C LEU A 47 -4.74 7.76 -2.45
N GLU A 48 -5.84 7.89 -3.19
CA GLU A 48 -6.18 6.95 -4.26
C GLU A 48 -5.18 7.08 -5.42
N ILE A 49 -4.62 5.97 -5.88
CA ILE A 49 -3.80 5.89 -7.09
C ILE A 49 -4.74 5.67 -8.27
N GLU A 50 -4.71 6.59 -9.23
CA GLU A 50 -5.39 6.41 -10.51
C GLU A 50 -4.57 5.50 -11.44
N PHE A 51 -5.27 4.59 -12.11
CA PHE A 51 -4.67 3.72 -13.12
C PHE A 51 -5.28 4.00 -14.48
N ASP A 52 -4.44 4.03 -15.50
CA ASP A 52 -4.90 4.06 -16.89
C ASP A 52 -5.44 2.71 -17.38
N VAL A 53 -5.01 1.62 -16.74
CA VAL A 53 -5.56 0.27 -16.87
C VAL A 53 -5.88 -0.26 -15.48
N SER A 54 -7.16 -0.40 -15.16
CA SER A 54 -7.61 -0.74 -13.81
C SER A 54 -7.10 -2.12 -13.34
N PRO A 55 -6.81 -2.28 -12.04
CA PRO A 55 -6.52 -3.60 -11.47
C PRO A 55 -7.69 -4.57 -11.64
N TYR A 56 -7.39 -5.85 -11.78
CA TYR A 56 -8.41 -6.88 -12.05
C TYR A 56 -8.16 -8.17 -11.27
N ILE A 57 -9.14 -9.06 -11.23
CA ILE A 57 -8.99 -10.40 -10.64
C ILE A 57 -8.87 -11.42 -11.76
N LYS A 58 -7.82 -12.24 -11.73
CA LYS A 58 -7.63 -13.39 -12.64
C LYS A 58 -7.32 -14.63 -11.82
N ASN A 59 -8.09 -15.69 -12.03
CA ASN A 59 -7.95 -16.97 -11.30
C ASN A 59 -7.88 -16.80 -9.76
N GLY A 60 -8.67 -15.88 -9.20
CA GLY A 60 -8.66 -15.60 -7.76
C GLY A 60 -7.41 -14.89 -7.25
N ARG A 61 -6.69 -14.18 -8.12
CA ARG A 61 -5.57 -13.29 -7.76
C ARG A 61 -5.86 -11.88 -8.24
N THR A 62 -5.69 -10.91 -7.35
CA THR A 62 -5.71 -9.49 -7.69
C THR A 62 -4.42 -9.14 -8.42
N MET A 63 -4.55 -8.69 -9.66
CA MET A 63 -3.48 -8.26 -10.55
C MET A 63 -3.47 -6.73 -10.56
N VAL A 64 -2.32 -6.13 -10.29
CA VAL A 64 -2.15 -4.68 -10.19
C VAL A 64 -1.08 -4.17 -11.17
N PRO A 65 -1.22 -2.95 -11.73
CA PRO A 65 -0.20 -2.32 -12.55
C PRO A 65 1.09 -2.10 -11.74
N PHE A 66 2.17 -2.79 -12.13
CA PHE A 66 3.44 -2.75 -11.41
C PHE A 66 4.02 -1.33 -11.35
N ARG A 67 4.08 -0.65 -12.50
CA ARG A 67 4.75 0.65 -12.62
C ARG A 67 4.11 1.71 -11.71
N ALA A 68 2.79 1.88 -11.79
CA ALA A 68 2.08 2.90 -11.03
C ALA A 68 2.28 2.77 -9.52
N ILE A 69 2.31 1.54 -8.99
CA ILE A 69 2.54 1.34 -7.55
C ILE A 69 4.01 1.61 -7.19
N PHE A 70 4.96 1.04 -7.92
CA PHE A 70 6.38 1.15 -7.54
C PHE A 70 6.96 2.55 -7.80
N GLU A 71 6.54 3.27 -8.84
CA GLU A 71 6.91 4.68 -9.03
C GLU A 71 6.38 5.56 -7.89
N ALA A 72 5.15 5.31 -7.42
CA ALA A 72 4.57 6.02 -6.28
C ALA A 72 5.33 5.75 -4.96
N LEU A 73 6.10 4.66 -4.88
CA LEU A 73 6.99 4.32 -3.76
C LEU A 73 8.42 4.87 -3.93
N GLY A 74 8.65 5.71 -4.95
CA GLY A 74 9.97 6.27 -5.26
C GLY A 74 10.95 5.26 -5.84
N VAL A 75 10.45 4.26 -6.59
CA VAL A 75 11.29 3.27 -7.28
C VAL A 75 11.45 3.66 -8.75
N ASP A 76 12.70 3.72 -9.20
CA ASP A 76 13.02 3.97 -10.61
C ASP A 76 12.80 2.71 -11.43
N ILE A 77 12.09 2.82 -12.57
CA ILE A 77 11.67 1.67 -13.37
C ILE A 77 12.13 1.78 -14.82
N SER A 78 13.02 0.86 -15.21
CA SER A 78 13.48 0.66 -16.59
C SER A 78 12.80 -0.56 -17.22
N TRP A 79 12.42 -0.42 -18.50
CA TRP A 79 11.83 -1.49 -19.31
C TRP A 79 12.74 -1.82 -20.49
N ASN A 80 13.04 -3.10 -20.69
CA ASN A 80 13.71 -3.61 -21.88
C ASN A 80 12.70 -4.36 -22.76
N GLY A 81 12.29 -3.73 -23.85
CA GLY A 81 11.31 -4.31 -24.77
C GLY A 81 11.81 -5.52 -25.57
N VAL A 82 13.13 -5.63 -25.80
CA VAL A 82 13.73 -6.74 -26.55
C VAL A 82 13.67 -8.02 -25.71
N ASN A 83 14.10 -7.93 -24.46
CA ASN A 83 14.13 -9.06 -23.53
C ASN A 83 12.80 -9.26 -22.79
N ARG A 84 11.88 -8.28 -22.90
CA ARG A 84 10.62 -8.21 -22.15
C ARG A 84 10.84 -8.28 -20.64
N THR A 85 11.72 -7.41 -20.14
CA THR A 85 12.13 -7.40 -18.73
C THR A 85 11.99 -6.02 -18.10
N ILE A 86 11.71 -6.01 -16.80
CA ILE A 86 11.68 -4.82 -15.96
C ILE A 86 12.87 -4.88 -15.00
N MET A 87 13.55 -3.75 -14.85
CA MET A 87 14.44 -3.47 -13.74
C MET A 87 13.87 -2.31 -12.94
N ALA A 88 13.48 -2.56 -11.69
CA ALA A 88 13.02 -1.54 -10.76
C ALA A 88 14.03 -1.40 -9.62
N THR A 89 14.43 -0.19 -9.26
CA THR A 89 15.53 0.01 -8.31
C THR A 89 15.35 1.29 -7.49
N ASN A 90 15.61 1.22 -6.19
CA ASN A 90 15.82 2.35 -5.30
C ASN A 90 16.95 2.04 -4.31
N ASP A 91 16.98 2.78 -3.20
CA ASP A 91 17.99 2.65 -2.14
C ASP A 91 17.94 1.32 -1.39
N THR A 92 16.78 0.68 -1.27
CA THR A 92 16.61 -0.54 -0.45
C THR A 92 16.24 -1.78 -1.26
N THR A 93 15.84 -1.58 -2.52
CA THR A 93 15.13 -2.57 -3.32
C THR A 93 15.64 -2.57 -4.75
N GLN A 94 15.99 -3.74 -5.24
CA GLN A 94 16.20 -4.03 -6.66
C GLN A 94 15.28 -5.19 -7.05
N ILE A 95 14.43 -4.97 -8.04
CA ILE A 95 13.48 -5.97 -8.54
C ILE A 95 13.74 -6.16 -10.03
N TYR A 96 13.95 -7.41 -10.43
CA TYR A 96 14.00 -7.84 -11.82
C TYR A 96 12.83 -8.76 -12.12
N ILE A 97 12.05 -8.43 -13.15
CA ILE A 97 10.90 -9.22 -13.60
C ILE A 97 11.08 -9.55 -15.08
N GLU A 98 10.81 -10.80 -15.44
CA GLU A 98 10.69 -11.24 -16.83
C GLU A 98 9.23 -11.59 -17.11
N ILE A 99 8.66 -11.03 -18.18
CA ILE A 99 7.25 -11.23 -18.52
C ILE A 99 7.00 -12.69 -18.94
N GLY A 100 5.90 -13.27 -18.46
CA GLY A 100 5.52 -14.66 -18.68
C GLY A 100 6.21 -15.64 -17.75
N LYS A 101 6.92 -15.16 -16.71
CA LYS A 101 7.49 -16.01 -15.66
C LYS A 101 6.65 -15.91 -14.39
N ALA A 102 6.50 -17.04 -13.71
CA ALA A 102 5.92 -17.13 -12.37
C ALA A 102 6.96 -16.89 -11.26
N PHE A 103 7.98 -16.07 -11.55
CA PHE A 103 8.99 -15.66 -10.57
C PHE A 103 9.58 -14.30 -10.94
N ALA A 104 10.17 -13.64 -9.95
CA ALA A 104 10.97 -12.43 -10.07
C ALA A 104 12.28 -12.63 -9.27
N TYR A 105 13.21 -11.70 -9.41
CA TYR A 105 14.35 -11.59 -8.49
C TYR A 105 14.23 -10.31 -7.69
N VAL A 106 14.37 -10.41 -6.36
CA VAL A 106 14.33 -9.29 -5.43
C VAL A 106 15.64 -9.29 -4.65
N ASN A 107 16.42 -8.22 -4.78
CA ASN A 107 17.76 -8.09 -4.20
C ASN A 107 18.67 -9.30 -4.52
N GLY A 108 18.58 -9.82 -5.75
CA GLY A 108 19.34 -10.98 -6.22
C GLY A 108 18.75 -12.35 -5.85
N TYR A 109 17.73 -12.41 -4.99
CA TYR A 109 17.08 -13.67 -4.58
C TYR A 109 15.84 -13.96 -5.42
N LYS A 110 15.67 -15.21 -5.82
CA LYS A 110 14.49 -15.63 -6.59
C LYS A 110 13.25 -15.68 -5.68
N VAL A 111 12.19 -15.02 -6.11
CA VAL A 111 10.87 -15.00 -5.45
C VAL A 111 9.82 -15.54 -6.41
N ASN A 112 9.04 -16.54 -5.98
CA ASN A 112 7.95 -17.08 -6.79
C ASN A 112 6.74 -16.15 -6.77
N LEU A 113 6.02 -16.07 -7.89
CA LEU A 113 4.79 -15.31 -8.05
C LEU A 113 3.59 -16.27 -8.07
N ASP A 114 2.49 -15.90 -7.42
CA ASP A 114 1.26 -16.71 -7.44
C ASP A 114 0.52 -16.69 -8.78
N ALA A 115 0.87 -15.76 -9.66
CA ALA A 115 0.50 -15.72 -11.06
C ALA A 115 1.64 -15.09 -11.85
N GLU A 116 1.77 -15.44 -13.13
CA GLU A 116 2.80 -14.91 -14.00
C GLU A 116 2.71 -13.39 -14.13
N ALA A 117 3.85 -12.72 -14.19
CA ALA A 117 3.87 -11.32 -14.60
C ALA A 117 3.44 -11.24 -16.07
N GLU A 118 2.46 -10.40 -16.39
CA GLU A 118 1.86 -10.33 -17.73
C GLU A 118 1.74 -8.91 -18.23
N ILE A 119 1.53 -8.75 -19.54
CA ILE A 119 1.23 -7.45 -20.14
C ILE A 119 -0.23 -7.46 -20.57
N VAL A 120 -1.01 -6.53 -20.03
CA VAL A 120 -2.40 -6.26 -20.42
C VAL A 120 -2.48 -4.80 -20.83
N GLU A 121 -3.00 -4.54 -22.03
CA GLU A 121 -3.17 -3.18 -22.57
C GLU A 121 -1.89 -2.32 -22.51
N GLY A 122 -0.73 -2.96 -22.70
CA GLY A 122 0.56 -2.28 -22.67
C GLY A 122 1.05 -1.89 -21.27
N ARG A 123 0.45 -2.41 -20.20
CA ARG A 123 0.92 -2.28 -18.81
C ARG A 123 1.33 -3.63 -18.27
N THR A 124 2.39 -3.65 -17.46
CA THR A 124 2.80 -4.87 -16.76
C THR A 124 1.99 -5.04 -15.48
N PHE A 125 1.39 -6.22 -15.34
CA PHE A 125 0.64 -6.64 -14.17
C PHE A 125 1.40 -7.70 -13.39
N VAL A 126 1.33 -7.59 -12.07
CA VAL A 126 1.87 -8.57 -11.12
C VAL A 126 0.82 -8.89 -10.04
N PRO A 127 0.92 -10.05 -9.37
CA PRO A 127 0.07 -10.33 -8.23
C PRO A 127 0.25 -9.29 -7.12
N LEU A 128 -0.85 -8.83 -6.53
CA LEU A 128 -0.81 -7.90 -5.39
C LEU A 128 0.04 -8.44 -4.22
N ARG A 129 0.03 -9.77 -3.99
CA ARG A 129 0.87 -10.38 -2.95
C ARG A 129 2.36 -10.11 -3.19
N PHE A 130 2.82 -10.20 -4.44
CA PHE A 130 4.21 -9.89 -4.77
C PHE A 130 4.55 -8.44 -4.40
N VAL A 131 3.66 -7.49 -4.68
CA VAL A 131 3.82 -6.09 -4.27
C VAL A 131 3.88 -5.99 -2.74
N SER A 132 2.89 -6.54 -2.04
CA SER A 132 2.80 -6.54 -0.57
C SER A 132 4.06 -7.08 0.10
N GLU A 133 4.69 -8.07 -0.50
CA GLU A 133 5.83 -8.75 0.07
C GLU A 133 7.18 -8.12 -0.23
N ASN A 134 7.27 -7.26 -1.27
CA ASN A 134 8.55 -6.78 -1.80
C ASN A 134 8.59 -5.25 -2.03
N ALA A 135 7.51 -4.54 -1.74
CA ALA A 135 7.44 -3.08 -1.81
C ALA A 135 8.20 -2.38 -0.67
N GLY A 136 8.53 -3.11 0.42
CA GLY A 136 9.05 -2.48 1.65
C GLY A 136 8.02 -1.60 2.37
N ALA A 137 6.75 -1.73 1.98
CA ALA A 137 5.60 -1.03 2.52
C ALA A 137 4.66 -2.02 3.23
N ASP A 138 3.84 -1.51 4.14
CA ASP A 138 2.76 -2.29 4.72
C ASP A 138 1.57 -2.28 3.76
N VAL A 139 1.11 -3.46 3.34
CA VAL A 139 0.06 -3.59 2.32
C VAL A 139 -1.05 -4.50 2.82
N SER A 140 -2.28 -4.00 2.80
CA SER A 140 -3.47 -4.74 3.20
C SER A 140 -4.55 -4.73 2.10
N TRP A 141 -5.42 -5.75 2.14
CA TRP A 141 -6.55 -5.91 1.23
C TRP A 141 -7.86 -5.91 2.02
N ASP A 142 -8.77 -4.99 1.68
CA ASP A 142 -10.15 -4.98 2.15
C ASP A 142 -11.05 -5.57 1.07
N GLY A 143 -11.43 -6.84 1.24
CA GLY A 143 -12.27 -7.54 0.28
C GLY A 143 -13.71 -7.03 0.23
N ALA A 144 -14.22 -6.42 1.30
CA ALA A 144 -15.58 -5.86 1.32
C ALA A 144 -15.66 -4.56 0.53
N LYS A 145 -14.59 -3.74 0.58
CA LYS A 145 -14.47 -2.49 -0.20
C LYS A 145 -13.75 -2.66 -1.53
N ARG A 146 -13.20 -3.86 -1.80
CA ARG A 146 -12.31 -4.15 -2.93
C ARG A 146 -11.18 -3.13 -3.07
N ALA A 147 -10.57 -2.82 -1.93
CA ALA A 147 -9.54 -1.79 -1.83
C ALA A 147 -8.22 -2.37 -1.34
N VAL A 148 -7.13 -1.94 -1.97
CA VAL A 148 -5.76 -2.15 -1.49
C VAL A 148 -5.33 -0.91 -0.73
N TYR A 149 -4.79 -1.08 0.48
CA TYR A 149 -4.18 0.01 1.23
C TYR A 149 -2.68 -0.24 1.37
N ILE A 150 -1.87 0.71 0.94
CA ILE A 150 -0.41 0.71 1.01
C ILE A 150 -0.01 1.84 1.95
N SER A 151 0.70 1.50 3.02
CA SER A 151 1.31 2.47 3.93
C SER A 151 2.83 2.40 3.77
N TYR A 152 3.42 3.49 3.33
CA TYR A 152 4.86 3.60 3.05
C TYR A 152 5.42 4.87 3.65
N VAL A 153 6.61 4.76 4.22
CA VAL A 153 7.33 5.90 4.81
C VAL A 153 8.41 6.37 3.85
N ASP A 154 8.24 7.53 3.24
CA ASP A 154 9.22 8.17 2.35
C ASP A 154 9.91 9.38 3.00
N GLN A 155 9.27 10.00 4.00
CA GLN A 155 9.78 11.18 4.68
C GLN A 155 10.96 10.85 5.59
N VAL A 156 12.05 11.62 5.42
CA VAL A 156 13.16 11.67 6.36
C VAL A 156 12.76 12.55 7.53
N ARG A 157 12.93 12.04 8.75
CA ARG A 157 12.63 12.73 10.00
C ARG A 157 13.88 13.25 10.68
N ASP A 158 13.67 14.25 11.53
CA ASP A 158 14.69 14.76 12.42
C ASP A 158 14.79 13.90 13.69
N LEU A 159 15.99 13.86 14.29
CA LEU A 159 16.21 13.17 15.55
C LEU A 159 15.34 13.78 16.67
N GLY A 160 14.72 12.92 17.47
CA GLY A 160 13.79 13.29 18.54
C GLY A 160 12.35 13.48 18.08
N GLU A 161 12.05 13.45 16.77
CA GLU A 161 10.67 13.47 16.30
C GLU A 161 9.94 12.15 16.56
N ILE A 162 8.72 12.28 17.07
CA ILE A 162 7.84 11.14 17.31
C ILE A 162 7.29 10.64 15.97
N SER A 163 7.50 9.34 15.73
CA SER A 163 6.98 8.56 14.64
C SER A 163 5.84 7.66 15.11
N TYR A 164 4.88 7.44 14.22
CA TYR A 164 3.74 6.58 14.49
C TYR A 164 3.64 5.47 13.46
N PHE A 165 3.38 4.25 13.92
CA PHE A 165 3.03 3.13 13.08
C PHE A 165 1.99 2.26 13.79
N ARG A 166 0.72 2.40 13.41
CA ARG A 166 -0.41 1.74 14.09
C ARG A 166 -0.45 2.14 15.58
N GLU A 167 -0.33 1.19 16.50
CA GLU A 167 -0.24 1.43 17.94
C GLU A 167 1.16 1.86 18.42
N LEU A 168 2.19 1.74 17.58
CA LEU A 168 3.55 2.15 17.93
C LEU A 168 3.68 3.68 17.90
N GLU A 169 4.18 4.21 19.00
CA GLU A 169 4.73 5.56 19.13
C GLU A 169 6.21 5.41 19.50
N PHE A 170 7.10 5.99 18.69
CA PHE A 170 8.54 5.85 18.91
C PHE A 170 9.33 7.03 18.36
N SER A 171 10.57 7.19 18.81
CA SER A 171 11.51 8.18 18.30
C SER A 171 12.92 7.61 18.23
N VAL A 172 13.72 8.09 17.28
CA VAL A 172 15.19 7.97 17.34
C VAL A 172 15.71 9.29 17.85
N ASP A 173 16.28 9.31 19.05
CA ASP A 173 16.63 10.55 19.75
C ASP A 173 18.06 10.99 19.46
N ARG A 174 18.99 10.03 19.37
CA ARG A 174 20.42 10.28 19.12
C ARG A 174 21.12 9.00 18.71
N TRP A 175 22.35 9.14 18.27
CA TRP A 175 23.27 8.04 18.05
C TRP A 175 24.68 8.38 18.55
N GLU A 176 25.46 7.35 18.88
CA GLU A 176 26.84 7.49 19.34
C GLU A 176 27.74 6.43 18.70
N SER A 177 28.95 6.84 18.33
CA SER A 177 29.99 5.95 17.85
C SER A 177 30.89 5.50 19.01
N LYS A 178 31.07 4.19 19.16
CA LYS A 178 31.86 3.53 20.21
C LYS A 178 32.95 2.66 19.60
N GLU A 179 33.91 2.25 20.42
CA GLU A 179 35.02 1.35 20.03
C GLU A 179 35.76 1.81 18.76
N GLU A 180 36.17 3.09 18.73
CA GLU A 180 36.89 3.68 17.58
C GLU A 180 36.11 3.57 16.25
N GLY A 181 34.77 3.63 16.30
CA GLY A 181 33.93 3.56 15.11
C GLY A 181 33.49 2.15 14.71
N LYS A 182 33.76 1.13 15.53
CA LYS A 182 33.32 -0.24 15.25
C LYS A 182 31.88 -0.52 15.64
N ILE A 183 31.33 0.24 16.58
CA ILE A 183 29.95 0.10 17.03
C ILE A 183 29.25 1.44 16.93
N LEU A 184 28.10 1.45 16.29
CA LEU A 184 27.18 2.58 16.34
C LEU A 184 26.00 2.20 17.23
N THR A 185 25.78 2.95 18.31
CA THR A 185 24.63 2.77 19.20
C THR A 185 23.57 3.80 18.86
N VAL A 186 22.35 3.35 18.54
CA VAL A 186 21.19 4.21 18.31
C VAL A 186 20.30 4.15 19.54
N TYR A 187 19.85 5.32 20.00
CA TYR A 187 19.02 5.46 21.18
C TYR A 187 17.68 6.09 20.82
N GLY A 188 16.64 5.69 21.53
CA GLY A 188 15.31 6.24 21.31
C GLY A 188 14.31 5.85 22.37
N LYS A 189 13.05 6.14 22.09
CA LYS A 189 11.91 5.82 22.96
C LYS A 189 10.86 5.04 22.20
N VAL A 190 10.13 4.17 22.89
CA VAL A 190 8.99 3.43 22.34
C VAL A 190 7.92 3.16 23.40
N ASN A 191 6.65 3.30 23.05
CA ASN A 191 5.53 3.09 23.97
C ASN A 191 5.26 1.60 24.29
N VAL A 192 5.62 0.67 23.40
CA VAL A 192 5.35 -0.77 23.54
C VAL A 192 6.64 -1.60 23.56
N GLU A 193 6.73 -2.53 24.52
CA GLU A 193 7.88 -3.45 24.66
C GLU A 193 7.74 -4.72 23.80
N SER A 194 6.51 -5.10 23.42
CA SER A 194 6.23 -6.37 22.74
C SER A 194 6.57 -6.37 21.25
N LYS A 195 6.91 -5.21 20.68
CA LYS A 195 7.23 -5.06 19.26
C LYS A 195 8.73 -4.96 19.08
N ILE A 196 9.24 -5.76 18.15
CA ILE A 196 10.64 -5.71 17.77
C ILE A 196 10.85 -4.45 16.92
N LEU A 197 11.76 -3.58 17.35
CA LEU A 197 12.32 -2.54 16.50
C LEU A 197 13.69 -3.01 16.00
N MET A 198 13.84 -3.06 14.69
CA MET A 198 15.11 -3.31 14.01
C MET A 198 15.64 -1.99 13.49
N ILE A 199 16.89 -1.70 13.82
CA ILE A 199 17.59 -0.51 13.35
C ILE A 199 18.57 -0.96 12.27
N GLU A 200 18.38 -0.46 11.06
CA GLU A 200 19.29 -0.70 9.94
C GLU A 200 20.03 0.58 9.60
N LEU A 201 21.34 0.45 9.38
CA LEU A 201 22.18 1.53 8.90
C LEU A 201 22.54 1.24 7.46
N TYR A 202 22.35 2.21 6.57
CA TYR A 202 22.66 2.09 5.14
C TYR A 202 23.84 2.98 4.73
N ASP A 203 24.68 2.50 3.82
CA ASP A 203 25.72 3.30 3.14
C ASP A 203 25.25 3.78 1.76
N ASP A 204 26.05 4.64 1.11
CA ASP A 204 25.78 5.16 -0.24
C ASP A 204 25.70 4.05 -1.32
N SER A 205 26.24 2.87 -1.03
CA SER A 205 26.21 1.71 -1.92
C SER A 205 25.03 0.78 -1.65
N ARG A 206 24.13 1.16 -0.73
CA ARG A 206 22.93 0.40 -0.32
C ARG A 206 23.24 -0.90 0.42
N ASN A 207 24.47 -1.07 0.87
CA ASN A 207 24.76 -2.10 1.84
C ASN A 207 24.18 -1.67 3.18
N TYR A 208 23.80 -2.63 4.01
CA TYR A 208 23.33 -2.34 5.34
C TYR A 208 23.93 -3.28 6.39
N VAL A 209 23.93 -2.79 7.62
CA VAL A 209 24.14 -3.55 8.86
C VAL A 209 22.97 -3.25 9.79
N SER A 210 22.66 -4.17 10.70
CA SER A 210 21.48 -4.03 11.56
C SER A 210 21.74 -4.42 13.00
N GLY A 211 20.90 -3.89 13.89
CA GLY A 211 20.79 -4.29 15.28
C GLY A 211 19.33 -4.28 15.72
N ILE A 212 19.06 -5.01 16.80
CA ILE A 212 17.74 -5.04 17.43
C ILE A 212 17.76 -4.06 18.60
N ALA A 213 16.68 -3.29 18.76
CA ALA A 213 16.50 -2.43 19.91
C ALA A 213 16.18 -3.26 21.14
N GLU A 214 16.91 -3.01 22.22
CA GLU A 214 16.70 -3.60 23.54
C GLU A 214 16.22 -2.51 24.49
N ILE A 215 15.21 -2.83 25.30
CA ILE A 215 14.69 -1.90 26.31
C ILE A 215 15.68 -1.79 27.46
N THR A 216 16.12 -0.57 27.76
CA THR A 216 17.13 -0.30 28.80
C THR A 216 16.59 0.45 30.01
N GLY A 217 15.39 1.02 29.91
CA GLY A 217 14.76 1.74 31.00
C GLY A 217 13.42 2.34 30.63
N LYS A 218 12.94 3.28 31.45
CA LYS A 218 11.70 4.03 31.22
C LYS A 218 11.90 5.51 31.42
N ASP A 219 11.14 6.30 30.68
CA ASP A 219 11.01 7.75 30.81
C ASP A 219 9.52 8.11 30.70
N GLY A 220 8.88 8.30 31.86
CA GLY A 220 7.43 8.42 31.96
C GLY A 220 6.72 7.15 31.48
N GLU A 221 5.77 7.33 30.56
CA GLU A 221 5.01 6.23 29.92
C GLU A 221 5.78 5.55 28.78
N MET A 222 6.93 6.10 28.37
CA MET A 222 7.73 5.57 27.26
C MET A 222 8.87 4.70 27.78
N ASN A 223 9.24 3.68 27.01
CA ASN A 223 10.40 2.84 27.29
C ASN A 223 11.62 3.39 26.52
N LEU A 224 12.75 3.50 27.20
CA LEU A 224 14.03 3.82 26.57
C LEU A 224 14.58 2.56 25.90
N TYR A 225 15.07 2.70 24.67
CA TYR A 225 15.73 1.60 23.97
C TYR A 225 17.12 1.97 23.47
N GLU A 226 17.95 0.94 23.33
CA GLU A 226 19.27 1.00 22.72
C GLU A 226 19.40 -0.09 21.66
N ALA A 227 19.90 0.26 20.48
CA ALA A 227 20.28 -0.72 19.46
C ALA A 227 21.78 -0.58 19.19
N GLN A 228 22.54 -1.66 19.42
CA GLN A 228 23.96 -1.71 19.08
C GLN A 228 24.13 -2.34 17.70
N ILE A 229 24.80 -1.62 16.80
CA ILE A 229 25.05 -2.08 15.43
C ILE A 229 26.56 -2.15 15.20
N TYR A 230 27.03 -3.36 14.89
CA TYR A 230 28.44 -3.62 14.59
C TYR A 230 28.76 -3.27 13.14
N LEU A 231 29.72 -2.37 12.94
CA LEU A 231 30.12 -1.89 11.62
C LEU A 231 31.26 -2.73 11.06
N ARG A 232 31.26 -2.93 9.73
CA ARG A 232 32.40 -3.49 9.00
C ARG A 232 33.43 -2.37 8.77
N SER A 233 34.72 -2.70 8.68
CA SER A 233 35.79 -1.69 8.64
C SER A 233 35.68 -0.63 7.52
N SER A 234 35.01 -0.94 6.41
CA SER A 234 34.81 -0.02 5.27
C SER A 234 33.39 0.56 5.19
N PHE A 235 32.54 0.30 6.18
CA PHE A 235 31.14 0.68 6.14
C PHE A 235 30.96 2.10 6.70
N ASN A 236 30.41 3.00 5.88
CA ASN A 236 30.17 4.39 6.25
C ASN A 236 28.66 4.68 6.27
N PRO A 237 28.00 4.61 7.43
CA PRO A 237 26.55 4.78 7.52
C PRO A 237 26.12 6.22 7.21
N LYS A 238 25.02 6.36 6.48
CA LYS A 238 24.40 7.64 6.06
C LYS A 238 22.95 7.78 6.46
N THR A 239 22.24 6.65 6.56
CA THR A 239 20.81 6.64 6.82
C THR A 239 20.51 5.61 7.90
N ILE A 240 19.64 5.98 8.85
CA ILE A 240 19.03 5.08 9.82
C ILE A 240 17.63 4.77 9.33
N LEU A 241 17.32 3.48 9.16
CA LEU A 241 15.95 3.00 8.99
C LEU A 241 15.50 2.30 10.27
N VAL A 242 14.28 2.63 10.69
CA VAL A 242 13.58 1.87 11.71
C VAL A 242 12.60 0.94 11.01
N LYS A 243 12.69 -0.35 11.32
CA LYS A 243 11.78 -1.38 10.85
C LYS A 243 11.09 -2.08 12.00
N THR A 244 9.87 -2.54 11.75
CA THR A 244 9.14 -3.45 12.64
C THR A 244 8.34 -4.44 11.81
N PHE A 245 7.68 -5.40 12.45
CA PHE A 245 6.86 -6.38 11.73
C PHE A 245 5.47 -5.82 11.43
N GLY A 246 5.10 -5.81 10.14
CA GLY A 246 3.73 -5.54 9.67
C GLY A 246 2.85 -6.79 9.74
N ASP A 247 1.65 -6.72 9.14
CA ASP A 247 0.68 -7.84 9.19
C ASP A 247 1.12 -9.09 8.45
N SER A 248 2.00 -8.92 7.45
CA SER A 248 2.60 -10.03 6.70
C SER A 248 3.69 -10.78 7.49
N ASN A 249 3.93 -10.39 8.75
CA ASN A 249 5.04 -10.87 9.58
C ASN A 249 6.41 -10.69 8.89
N LYS A 250 6.51 -9.68 8.03
CA LYS A 250 7.76 -9.23 7.42
C LYS A 250 8.18 -7.87 8.00
N PRO A 251 9.49 -7.60 8.09
CA PRO A 251 9.97 -6.27 8.45
C PRO A 251 9.54 -5.24 7.40
N VAL A 252 8.89 -4.17 7.86
CA VAL A 252 8.48 -3.01 7.06
C VAL A 252 9.16 -1.76 7.59
N LYS A 253 9.49 -0.83 6.69
CA LYS A 253 10.06 0.47 7.06
C LYS A 253 8.98 1.32 7.72
N VAL A 254 9.26 1.81 8.93
CA VAL A 254 8.33 2.64 9.72
C VAL A 254 8.87 4.03 10.04
N SER A 255 10.18 4.25 9.92
CA SER A 255 10.78 5.59 9.98
C SER A 255 12.15 5.62 9.30
N GLN A 256 12.60 6.82 8.93
CA GLN A 256 13.87 7.07 8.26
C GLN A 256 14.49 8.36 8.80
N TYR A 257 15.80 8.35 9.05
CA TYR A 257 16.58 9.49 9.56
C TYR A 257 17.93 9.58 8.84
N ASN A 258 18.49 10.77 8.75
CA ASN A 258 19.88 10.97 8.31
C ASN A 258 20.86 10.79 9.48
N LEU A 259 22.06 10.28 9.19
CA LEU A 259 23.21 10.27 10.09
C LEU A 259 24.13 11.47 9.90
#